data_AF-A0A2V9TPU2-F1
#
_entry.id   AF-A0A2V9TPU2-F1
#
_cell.length_a   1.000
_cell.length_b   1.000
_cell.length_c   1.000
_cell.angle_alpha   90.00
_cell.angle_beta   90.00
_cell.angle_gamma   90.00
#
_symmetry.space_group_name_H-M   'P 1'
#
loop_
_entity.id
_entity.type
_entity.pdbx_description
1 polymer ?
#
loop_
_entity_poly.entity_id
_entity_poly.type
_entity_poly.pdbx_seq_one_letter_code
_entity_poly.pdbx_strand_id
1 'polypeptide(L)'
;MIRSRRSRIAGSPVTVGRDPQGLAVTPDGKFLFIANFLDNTISAFSIDAASGVLTPITGSPFTANNAPSRVVIDPSGKFLDVTNNVGGNISVFTINASTNASTGLLSPIGGSPFGTLTQPKDLVIVKIP
;
A
#
# COMPACT_ATOMS: atom_id res chain seq x y z
N MET A 1 11.66 -34.13 -21.57
CA MET A 1 10.84 -32.90 -21.67
C MET A 1 10.24 -32.60 -20.30
N ILE A 2 10.82 -31.70 -19.51
CA ILE A 2 10.28 -31.34 -18.19
C ILE A 2 9.51 -30.02 -18.34
N ARG A 3 8.18 -30.10 -18.31
CA ARG A 3 7.33 -28.90 -18.22
C ARG A 3 7.36 -28.46 -16.75
N SER A 4 8.19 -27.46 -16.42
CA SER A 4 8.11 -26.77 -15.14
C SER A 4 6.77 -26.04 -15.08
N ARG A 5 5.78 -26.65 -14.40
CA ARG A 5 4.55 -25.95 -14.03
C ARG A 5 4.92 -25.02 -12.89
N ARG A 6 5.03 -23.72 -13.15
CA ARG A 6 4.90 -22.72 -12.08
C ARG A 6 3.50 -22.89 -11.49
N SER A 7 3.40 -23.53 -10.33
CA SER A 7 2.13 -23.59 -9.61
C SER A 7 1.77 -22.18 -9.18
N ARG A 8 0.52 -21.77 -9.42
CA ARG A 8 0.02 -20.48 -8.93
C ARG A 8 -0.02 -20.51 -7.41
N ILE A 9 0.20 -19.37 -6.77
CA ILE A 9 -0.02 -19.19 -5.33
C ILE A 9 -1.53 -19.38 -5.07
N ALA A 10 -1.87 -20.09 -3.99
CA ALA A 10 -3.27 -20.29 -3.61
C ALA A 10 -3.97 -18.93 -3.40
N GLY A 11 -5.21 -18.79 -3.87
CA GLY A 11 -5.95 -17.53 -3.79
C GLY A 11 -5.57 -16.48 -4.84
N SER A 12 -4.69 -16.79 -5.80
CA SER A 12 -4.41 -15.91 -6.94
C SER A 12 -5.30 -16.20 -8.16
N PRO A 13 -5.82 -15.18 -8.87
CA PRO A 13 -5.62 -13.74 -8.62
C PRO A 13 -6.39 -13.25 -7.39
N VAL A 14 -5.81 -12.27 -6.69
CA VAL A 14 -6.52 -11.51 -5.65
C VAL A 14 -7.23 -10.30 -6.25
N THR A 15 -8.42 -10.02 -5.75
CA THR A 15 -9.21 -8.85 -6.16
C THR A 15 -8.74 -7.60 -5.40
N VAL A 16 -8.56 -6.51 -6.15
CA VAL A 16 -8.27 -5.16 -5.63
C VAL A 16 -9.29 -4.17 -6.22
N GLY A 17 -9.19 -2.90 -5.87
CA GLY A 17 -10.01 -1.86 -6.48
C GLY A 17 -9.68 -1.59 -7.95
N ARG A 18 -10.42 -0.67 -8.55
CA ARG A 18 -10.31 -0.30 -9.97
C ARG A 18 -9.10 0.58 -10.23
N ASP A 19 -8.46 0.32 -11.39
CA ASP A 19 -7.27 1.02 -11.87
C ASP A 19 -6.13 1.08 -10.82
N PRO A 20 -5.57 -0.09 -10.43
CA PRO A 20 -4.46 -0.12 -9.50
C PRO A 20 -3.20 0.50 -10.14
N GLN A 21 -2.68 1.57 -9.56
CA GLN A 21 -1.59 2.38 -10.15
C GLN A 21 -0.22 2.19 -9.48
N GLY A 22 -0.20 1.90 -8.18
CA GLY A 22 1.03 1.79 -7.41
C GLY A 22 0.88 0.79 -6.27
N LEU A 23 1.99 0.11 -5.93
CA LEU A 23 2.04 -0.82 -4.82
C LEU A 23 3.36 -0.72 -4.05
N ALA A 24 3.33 -1.08 -2.77
CA ALA A 24 4.51 -1.17 -1.92
C ALA A 24 4.36 -2.31 -0.90
N VAL A 25 5.49 -2.96 -0.60
CA VAL A 25 5.59 -4.00 0.43
C VAL A 25 6.42 -3.46 1.59
N THR A 26 6.01 -3.73 2.83
CA THR A 26 6.77 -3.30 4.00
C THR A 26 8.17 -3.93 4.01
N PRO A 27 9.20 -3.26 4.55
CA PRO A 27 10.58 -3.79 4.57
C PRO A 27 10.73 -5.17 5.22
N ASP A 28 9.85 -5.51 6.16
CA ASP A 28 9.81 -6.82 6.82
C ASP A 28 9.04 -7.89 6.03
N GLY A 29 8.51 -7.53 4.84
CA GLY A 29 7.81 -8.42 3.94
C GLY A 29 6.41 -8.84 4.38
N LYS A 30 5.84 -8.22 5.42
CA LYS A 30 4.58 -8.68 6.02
C LYS A 30 3.32 -8.08 5.43
N PHE A 31 3.40 -6.89 4.84
CA PHE A 31 2.21 -6.19 4.34
C PHE A 31 2.42 -5.66 2.92
N LEU A 32 1.36 -5.73 2.10
CA LEU A 32 1.28 -5.18 0.75
C LEU A 32 0.15 -4.14 0.70
N PHE A 33 0.45 -2.96 0.17
CA PHE A 33 -0.52 -1.89 -0.06
C PHE A 33 -0.59 -1.55 -1.54
N ILE A 34 -1.80 -1.31 -2.05
CA ILE A 34 -2.07 -1.03 -3.48
C ILE A 34 -3.02 0.16 -3.57
N ALA A 35 -2.61 1.21 -4.29
CA ALA A 35 -3.46 2.36 -4.58
C ALA A 35 -4.41 2.07 -5.75
N ASN A 36 -5.71 2.21 -5.50
CA ASN A 36 -6.78 2.02 -6.47
C ASN A 36 -7.28 3.38 -6.95
N PHE A 37 -6.79 3.82 -8.11
CA PHE A 37 -6.94 5.19 -8.60
C PHE A 37 -8.40 5.61 -8.78
N LEU A 38 -9.22 4.77 -9.42
CA LEU A 38 -10.61 5.11 -9.72
C LEU A 38 -11.56 4.93 -8.53
N ASP A 39 -11.12 4.23 -7.48
CA ASP A 39 -11.95 3.98 -6.30
C ASP A 39 -11.60 4.91 -5.13
N ASN A 40 -10.52 5.70 -5.23
CA ASN A 40 -10.02 6.55 -4.13
C ASN A 40 -9.73 5.75 -2.85
N THR A 41 -9.18 4.54 -3.01
CA THR A 41 -8.89 3.65 -1.88
C THR A 41 -7.51 3.00 -1.97
N ILE A 42 -7.08 2.40 -0.85
CA ILE A 42 -5.89 1.57 -0.74
C ILE A 42 -6.30 0.15 -0.33
N SER A 43 -6.08 -0.84 -1.19
CA SER A 43 -6.18 -2.25 -0.82
C SER A 43 -4.96 -2.65 0.01
N ALA A 44 -5.16 -3.47 1.03
CA ALA A 44 -4.14 -3.84 2.00
C ALA A 44 -4.23 -5.32 2.35
N PHE A 45 -3.09 -6.00 2.34
CA PHE A 45 -2.99 -7.44 2.57
C PHE A 45 -1.85 -7.75 3.54
N SER A 46 -2.03 -8.78 4.38
CA SER A 46 -0.90 -9.48 4.98
C SER A 46 -0.34 -10.51 4.00
N ILE A 47 0.95 -10.75 4.09
CA ILE A 47 1.69 -11.70 3.25
C ILE A 47 2.13 -12.87 4.13
N ASP A 48 1.71 -14.08 3.80
CA ASP A 48 2.30 -15.28 4.40
C ASP A 48 3.70 -15.50 3.84
N ALA A 49 4.72 -15.45 4.69
CA ALA A 49 6.12 -15.50 4.27
C ALA A 49 6.53 -16.84 3.64
N ALA A 50 5.83 -17.94 3.97
CA ALA A 50 6.17 -19.28 3.48
C ALA A 50 5.54 -19.57 2.12
N SER A 51 4.29 -19.12 1.91
CA SER A 51 3.49 -19.47 0.73
C SER A 51 3.27 -18.30 -0.23
N GLY A 52 3.52 -17.06 0.20
CA GLY A 52 3.21 -15.85 -0.54
C GLY A 52 1.71 -15.54 -0.65
N VAL A 53 0.86 -16.27 0.09
CA VAL A 53 -0.58 -16.04 0.10
C VAL A 53 -0.89 -14.67 0.69
N LEU A 54 -1.74 -13.92 -0.02
CA LEU A 54 -2.21 -12.60 0.39
C LEU A 54 -3.55 -12.72 1.09
N THR A 55 -3.64 -12.22 2.32
CA THR A 55 -4.90 -12.18 3.09
C THR A 55 -5.32 -10.74 3.29
N PRO A 56 -6.55 -10.33 2.88
CA PRO A 56 -7.02 -8.97 3.10
C PRO A 56 -6.95 -8.57 4.58
N ILE A 57 -6.45 -7.37 4.84
CA ILE A 57 -6.45 -6.82 6.20
C ILE A 57 -7.87 -6.37 6.55
N THR A 58 -8.32 -6.66 7.78
CA THR A 58 -9.61 -6.18 8.29
C THR A 58 -9.70 -4.65 8.17
N GLY A 59 -10.79 -4.17 7.57
CA GLY A 59 -11.00 -2.74 7.27
C GLY A 59 -10.48 -2.30 5.89
N SER A 60 -9.80 -3.18 5.15
CA SER A 60 -9.46 -2.95 3.75
C SER A 60 -10.70 -3.08 2.84
N PRO A 61 -10.84 -2.25 1.79
CA PRO A 61 -9.93 -1.19 1.39
C PRO A 61 -10.05 0.06 2.30
N PHE A 62 -8.92 0.72 2.54
CA PHE A 62 -8.88 1.96 3.31
C PHE A 62 -9.18 3.16 2.42
N THR A 63 -9.92 4.13 2.92
CA THR A 63 -10.17 5.39 2.21
C THR A 63 -8.85 6.15 2.02
N ALA A 64 -8.56 6.52 0.77
CA ALA A 64 -7.47 7.42 0.41
C ALA A 64 -8.05 8.81 0.08
N ASN A 65 -7.24 9.67 -0.53
CA ASN A 65 -7.74 10.91 -1.14
C ASN A 65 -8.02 10.70 -2.64
N ASN A 66 -8.23 11.79 -3.37
CA ASN A 66 -8.65 11.76 -4.77
C ASN A 66 -7.54 11.28 -5.71
N ALA A 67 -7.80 10.14 -6.37
CA ALA A 67 -6.97 9.50 -7.37
C ALA A 67 -5.58 9.13 -6.85
N PRO A 68 -5.48 8.20 -5.87
CA PRO A 68 -4.20 7.75 -5.34
C PRO A 68 -3.42 7.01 -6.43
N SER A 69 -2.13 7.31 -6.59
CA SER A 69 -1.36 6.85 -7.76
C SER A 69 -0.04 6.14 -7.42
N ARG A 70 0.77 6.73 -6.54
CA ARG A 70 1.99 6.10 -5.99
C ARG A 70 1.83 5.93 -4.49
N VAL A 71 2.34 4.80 -4.01
CA VAL A 71 2.48 4.49 -2.60
C VAL A 71 3.94 4.15 -2.32
N VAL A 72 4.49 4.71 -1.25
CA VAL A 72 5.84 4.37 -0.77
C VAL A 72 5.81 4.18 0.73
N ILE A 73 6.65 3.28 1.21
CA ILE A 73 6.77 2.97 2.63
C ILE A 73 8.12 3.47 3.10
N ASP A 74 8.14 4.12 4.24
CA ASP A 74 9.40 4.59 4.83
C ASP A 74 10.31 3.41 5.21
N PRO A 75 11.65 3.59 5.24
CA PRO A 75 12.57 2.49 5.56
C PRO A 75 12.35 1.83 6.93
N SER A 76 11.71 2.52 7.88
CA SER A 76 11.36 1.92 9.17
C SER A 76 10.10 1.06 9.12
N GLY A 77 9.34 1.11 8.01
CA GLY A 77 8.11 0.34 7.81
C GLY A 77 6.90 0.85 8.58
N LYS A 78 6.94 2.10 9.06
CA LYS A 78 5.94 2.69 9.97
C LYS A 78 4.99 3.66 9.28
N PHE A 79 5.38 4.22 8.15
CA PHE A 79 4.62 5.22 7.42
C PHE A 79 4.43 4.81 5.97
N LEU A 80 3.20 5.01 5.47
CA LEU A 80 2.83 4.88 4.07
C LEU A 80 2.49 6.27 3.54
N ASP A 81 3.27 6.74 2.57
CA ASP A 81 2.98 7.98 1.86
C ASP A 81 2.28 7.66 0.54
N VAL A 82 1.20 8.39 0.26
CA VAL A 82 0.34 8.17 -0.90
C VAL A 82 0.16 9.49 -1.64
N THR A 83 0.57 9.51 -2.90
CA THR A 83 0.36 10.65 -3.80
C THR A 83 -1.07 10.61 -4.34
N ASN A 84 -1.76 11.74 -4.27
CA ASN A 84 -3.14 11.88 -4.73
C ASN A 84 -3.17 12.83 -5.94
N ASN A 85 -3.19 12.25 -7.14
CA ASN A 85 -2.91 12.97 -8.39
C ASN A 85 -3.89 14.12 -8.65
N VAL A 86 -5.19 13.85 -8.50
CA VAL A 86 -6.23 14.86 -8.77
C VAL A 86 -6.35 15.81 -7.57
N GLY A 87 -6.11 15.32 -6.36
CA GLY A 87 -6.13 16.14 -5.14
C GLY A 87 -4.97 17.12 -5.01
N GLY A 88 -3.86 16.93 -5.75
CA GLY A 88 -2.66 17.78 -5.66
C GLY A 88 -2.04 17.77 -4.25
N ASN A 89 -2.09 16.62 -3.58
CA ASN A 89 -1.65 16.47 -2.19
C ASN A 89 -1.06 15.08 -1.94
N ILE A 90 -0.40 14.92 -0.79
CA ILE A 90 0.12 13.65 -0.29
C ILE A 90 -0.61 13.30 1.00
N SER A 91 -1.16 12.09 1.07
CA SER A 91 -1.68 11.51 2.31
C SER A 91 -0.61 10.67 2.97
N VAL A 92 -0.40 10.87 4.26
CA VAL A 92 0.51 10.04 5.06
C VAL A 92 -0.30 9.26 6.10
N PHE A 93 -0.04 7.96 6.17
CA PHE A 93 -0.68 7.03 7.11
C PHE A 93 0.37 6.34 7.98
N THR A 94 0.05 6.08 9.25
CA THR A 94 0.78 5.08 10.04
C THR A 94 0.37 3.68 9.61
N ILE A 95 1.33 2.76 9.64
CA ILE A 95 1.14 1.32 9.46
C ILE A 95 1.23 0.69 10.86
N ASN A 96 0.11 0.18 11.39
CA ASN A 96 0.11 -0.37 12.73
C ASN A 96 0.68 -1.81 12.75
N ALA A 97 1.98 -1.93 13.04
CA ALA A 97 2.64 -3.21 13.22
C ALA A 97 2.37 -3.77 14.64
N SER A 98 1.25 -4.45 14.86
CA SER A 98 1.07 -5.25 16.09
C SER A 98 1.93 -6.51 16.03
N THR A 99 2.62 -6.83 17.13
CA THR A 99 3.49 -8.01 17.27
C THR A 99 2.74 -9.34 17.28
N ASN A 100 1.42 -9.33 17.51
CA ASN A 100 0.68 -10.56 17.84
C ASN A 100 -0.57 -10.87 16.99
N ALA A 101 -0.96 -10.03 16.02
CA ALA A 101 -1.85 -10.37 14.91
C ALA A 101 -2.18 -9.12 14.08
N SER A 102 -1.99 -9.22 12.76
CA SER A 102 -2.62 -8.44 11.68
C SER A 102 -3.24 -7.07 12.03
N THR A 103 -2.45 -6.01 12.11
CA THR A 103 -3.06 -4.68 12.04
C THR A 103 -2.37 -3.74 11.09
N GLY A 104 -1.88 -4.18 9.92
CA GLY A 104 -1.49 -3.27 8.82
C GLY A 104 -2.62 -2.33 8.34
N LEU A 105 -3.67 -2.16 9.13
CA LEU A 105 -4.46 -0.96 9.34
C LEU A 105 -3.64 0.31 9.10
N LEU A 106 -4.22 1.13 8.24
CA LEU A 106 -3.76 2.47 7.95
C LEU A 106 -4.54 3.46 8.81
N SER A 107 -3.84 4.40 9.43
CA SER A 107 -4.46 5.53 10.13
C SER A 107 -3.79 6.82 9.69
N PRO A 108 -4.54 7.86 9.26
CA PRO A 108 -3.93 9.11 8.82
C PRO A 108 -3.19 9.78 9.98
N ILE A 109 -2.01 10.34 9.72
CA ILE A 109 -1.30 11.15 10.72
C ILE A 109 -1.96 12.53 10.87
N GLY A 110 -1.72 13.19 12.01
CA GLY A 110 -2.13 14.58 12.21
C GLY A 110 -1.57 15.50 11.13
N GLY A 111 -2.42 16.34 10.54
CA GLY A 111 -2.06 17.29 9.49
C GLY A 111 -2.09 16.75 8.05
N SER A 112 -2.31 15.44 7.86
CA SER A 112 -2.55 14.84 6.55
C SER A 112 -3.96 15.21 6.02
N PRO A 113 -4.13 15.46 4.71
CA PRO A 113 -3.11 15.45 3.66
C PRO A 113 -2.31 16.77 3.60
N PHE A 114 -1.09 16.68 3.07
CA PHE A 114 -0.20 17.83 2.84
C PHE A 114 -0.27 18.25 1.37
N GLY A 115 -0.60 19.51 1.08
CA GLY A 115 -0.66 20.04 -0.29
C GLY A 115 0.74 20.15 -0.92
N THR A 116 0.87 19.83 -2.21
CA THR A 116 2.16 19.80 -2.92
C THR A 116 2.39 20.97 -3.89
N LEU A 117 1.56 22.02 -3.87
CA LEU A 117 1.53 23.14 -4.85
C LEU A 117 1.35 22.72 -6.33
N THR A 118 1.59 21.45 -6.69
CA THR A 118 1.53 20.82 -8.01
C THR A 118 1.20 19.33 -7.89
N GLN A 119 0.88 18.64 -9.00
CA GLN A 119 0.58 17.19 -9.00
C GLN A 119 1.84 16.36 -8.69
N PRO A 120 1.88 15.60 -7.58
CA PRO A 120 3.03 14.76 -7.28
C PRO A 120 2.97 13.51 -8.17
N LYS A 121 3.92 13.38 -9.11
CA LYS A 121 3.99 12.23 -10.04
C LYS A 121 4.86 11.09 -9.54
N ASP A 122 5.78 11.42 -8.64
CA ASP A 122 6.75 10.49 -8.10
C ASP A 122 7.04 10.84 -6.65
N LEU A 123 7.40 9.84 -5.87
CA LEU A 123 7.75 10.02 -4.48
C LEU A 123 8.92 9.10 -4.15
N VAL A 124 10.01 9.70 -3.68
CA VAL A 124 11.17 8.97 -3.19
C VAL A 124 11.46 9.50 -1.80
N ILE A 125 11.54 8.60 -0.82
CA ILE A 125 11.98 8.96 0.52
C ILE A 125 13.50 9.03 0.49
N VAL A 126 14.04 10.24 0.56
CA VAL A 126 15.49 10.49 0.66
C VAL A 126 15.84 10.61 2.14
N LYS A 127 16.73 9.75 2.62
CA LYS A 127 17.29 9.87 3.97
C LYS A 127 18.26 11.06 3.97
N ILE A 128 17.93 12.12 4.70
CA ILE A 128 18.87 13.20 4.97
C ILE A 128 19.75 12.74 6.15
N PRO A 129 21.09 12.75 6.02
CA PRO A 129 22.02 12.26 7.04
C PRO A 129 21.98 13.07 8.34
#